data_AF-A0A954R933-F1
#
_entry.id   AF-A0A954R933-F1
#
_cell.length_a   1.000
_cell.length_b   1.000
_cell.length_c   1.000
_cell.angle_alpha   90.00
_cell.angle_beta   90.00
_cell.angle_gamma   90.00
#
_symmetry.space_group_name_H-M   'P 1'
#
loop_
_entity.id
_entity.type
_entity.pdbx_description
1 polymer ?
#
loop_
_entity_poly.entity_id
_entity_poly.type
_entity_poly.pdbx_seq_one_letter_code
_entity_poly.pdbx_strand_id
1 'polypeptide(L)'
;MDKGKLAIVGIFGVSIGMAVFAWWYRYEQGNQSLAFWGSETAVLINGAQRVELLKLAESTDEPVGESIDIDGRAWNVEQAVDVTQARGMLHARHSLVEDVTFRWDEAVSDNAPAWTYALRFEGNGQTSIVAFDTEQALVHLVGSEQSALIQPDISAGFQRIFDRELSAGESSAAENKLMDAERR
;
A
#
# COMPACT_ATOMS: atom_id res chain seq x y z
N MET A 1 40.83 34.69 -29.00
CA MET A 1 39.96 33.65 -28.40
C MET A 1 38.79 33.48 -29.34
N ASP A 2 38.73 32.34 -30.02
CA ASP A 2 37.84 32.17 -31.18
C ASP A 2 36.39 32.03 -30.73
N LYS A 3 35.51 32.85 -31.33
CA LYS A 3 34.08 32.91 -30.98
C LYS A 3 33.40 31.53 -31.01
N GLY A 4 33.89 30.61 -31.85
CA GLY A 4 33.42 29.22 -31.91
C GLY A 4 33.76 28.38 -30.67
N LYS A 5 34.94 28.57 -30.06
CA LYS A 5 35.34 27.85 -28.84
C LYS A 5 34.50 28.28 -27.65
N LEU A 6 34.15 29.57 -27.56
CA LEU A 6 33.26 30.11 -26.54
C LEU A 6 31.83 29.55 -26.65
N ALA A 7 31.30 29.40 -27.86
CA ALA A 7 29.98 28.81 -28.08
C ALA A 7 29.93 27.33 -27.65
N ILE A 8 30.96 26.55 -27.99
CA ILE A 8 31.05 25.13 -27.59
C ILE A 8 31.10 25.01 -26.06
N VAL A 9 31.93 25.81 -25.39
CA VAL A 9 32.04 25.79 -23.91
C VAL A 9 30.72 26.19 -23.26
N GLY A 10 30.00 27.18 -23.82
CA GLY A 10 28.70 27.61 -23.31
C GLY A 10 27.64 26.49 -23.38
N ILE A 11 27.52 25.83 -24.53
CA ILE A 11 26.58 24.72 -24.72
C ILE A 11 26.93 23.56 -23.77
N PHE A 12 28.22 23.22 -23.66
CA PHE A 12 28.68 22.15 -22.78
C PHE A 12 28.35 22.42 -21.31
N GLY A 13 28.52 23.66 -20.86
CA GLY A 13 28.17 24.08 -19.50
C GLY A 13 26.68 23.95 -19.21
N VAL A 14 25.82 24.35 -20.15
CA VAL A 14 24.36 24.21 -20.02
C VAL A 14 23.95 22.73 -19.94
N SER A 15 24.51 21.89 -20.82
CA SER A 15 24.22 20.45 -20.83
C SER A 15 24.62 19.76 -19.53
N ILE A 16 25.80 20.09 -18.98
CA ILE A 16 26.24 19.56 -17.68
C ILE A 16 25.30 20.03 -16.57
N GLY A 17 24.93 21.32 -16.59
CA GLY A 17 23.98 21.87 -15.62
C GLY A 17 22.64 21.15 -15.63
N MET A 18 22.08 20.88 -16.82
CA MET A 18 20.84 20.11 -16.97
C MET A 18 20.98 18.65 -16.49
N ALA A 19 22.12 18.00 -16.78
CA ALA A 19 22.36 16.63 -16.33
C ALA A 19 22.44 16.53 -14.80
N VAL A 20 23.15 17.46 -14.16
CA VAL A 20 23.25 17.52 -12.69
C VAL A 20 21.89 17.83 -12.08
N PHE A 21 21.14 18.78 -12.64
CA PHE A 21 19.79 19.12 -12.18
C PHE A 21 18.84 17.92 -12.28
N ALA A 22 18.82 17.21 -13.41
CA ALA A 22 17.99 16.03 -13.60
C ALA A 22 18.37 14.90 -12.64
N TRP A 23 19.67 14.70 -12.38
CA TRP A 23 20.13 13.69 -11.44
C TRP A 23 19.73 14.02 -10.00
N TRP A 24 19.90 15.28 -9.57
CA TRP A 24 19.47 15.74 -8.25
C TRP A 24 17.96 15.57 -8.06
N TYR A 25 17.18 16.08 -9.00
CA TYR A 25 15.71 16.00 -8.96
C TYR A 25 15.22 14.55 -8.85
N ARG A 26 15.88 13.62 -9.55
CA ARG A 26 15.57 12.19 -9.48
C ARG A 26 15.99 11.53 -8.17
N TYR A 27 17.06 12.00 -7.53
CA TYR A 27 17.51 11.46 -6.26
C TYR A 27 16.59 11.86 -5.10
N GLU A 28 16.13 13.11 -5.09
CA GLU A 28 15.18 13.61 -4.08
C GLU A 28 13.81 12.90 -4.16
N GLN A 29 13.42 12.45 -5.36
CA GLN A 29 12.15 11.76 -5.62
C GLN A 29 12.18 10.24 -5.40
N GLY A 30 13.28 9.66 -4.89
CA GLY A 30 13.49 8.21 -4.92
C GLY A 30 13.41 7.46 -3.58
N ASN A 31 13.13 8.13 -2.46
CA ASN A 31 13.20 7.54 -1.12
C ASN A 31 12.00 7.87 -0.21
N GLN A 32 10.93 8.47 -0.73
CA GLN A 32 9.81 8.90 0.11
C GLN A 32 9.00 7.72 0.63
N SER A 33 8.80 6.65 -0.17
CA SER A 33 8.15 5.43 0.28
C SER A 33 8.93 4.74 1.40
N LEU A 34 10.28 4.73 1.30
CA LEU A 34 11.14 4.13 2.31
C LEU A 34 11.11 4.93 3.62
N ALA A 35 11.05 6.27 3.53
CA ALA A 35 10.88 7.12 4.70
C ALA A 35 9.47 7.00 5.31
N PHE A 36 8.45 6.78 4.48
CA PHE A 36 7.06 6.60 4.89
C PHE A 36 6.81 5.25 5.58
N TRP A 37 7.32 4.15 5.04
CA TRP A 37 7.12 2.82 5.64
C TRP A 37 8.15 2.48 6.72
N GLY A 38 9.35 3.06 6.62
CA GLY A 38 10.54 2.55 7.28
C GLY A 38 11.15 1.37 6.51
N SER A 39 12.47 1.21 6.61
CA SER A 39 13.22 0.20 5.86
C SER A 39 12.80 -1.23 6.17
N GLU A 40 12.51 -1.53 7.43
CA GLU A 40 12.13 -2.86 7.89
C GLU A 40 10.74 -3.27 7.37
N THR A 41 9.75 -2.37 7.52
CA THR A 41 8.40 -2.55 6.98
C THR A 41 8.42 -2.66 5.44
N ALA A 42 9.21 -1.84 4.73
CA ALA A 42 9.30 -1.92 3.27
C ALA A 42 9.87 -3.26 2.80
N VAL A 43 10.90 -3.79 3.48
CA VAL A 43 11.44 -5.12 3.21
C VAL A 43 10.40 -6.20 3.49
N LEU A 44 9.63 -6.07 4.58
CA LEU A 44 8.55 -7.00 4.89
C LEU A 44 7.42 -6.92 3.87
N ILE A 45 6.94 -5.74 3.48
CA ILE A 45 5.89 -5.56 2.46
C ILE A 45 6.30 -6.22 1.15
N ASN A 46 7.56 -6.10 0.73
CA ASN A 46 8.04 -6.72 -0.53
C ASN A 46 8.31 -8.23 -0.37
N GLY A 47 8.80 -8.68 0.79
CA GLY A 47 9.35 -10.03 1.00
C GLY A 47 8.57 -10.95 1.96
N ALA A 48 7.47 -10.50 2.56
CA ALA A 48 6.62 -11.29 3.45
C ALA A 48 6.23 -12.64 2.84
N GLN A 49 6.33 -13.66 3.68
CA GLN A 49 6.08 -15.06 3.36
C GLN A 49 4.58 -15.33 3.26
N ARG A 50 3.77 -14.57 4.00
CA ARG A 50 2.32 -14.66 4.01
C ARG A 50 1.71 -13.27 3.94
N VAL A 51 0.63 -13.16 3.16
CA VAL A 51 -0.18 -11.95 3.06
C VAL A 51 -1.64 -12.32 3.20
N GLU A 52 -2.31 -11.69 4.15
CA GLU A 52 -3.75 -11.81 4.34
C GLU A 52 -4.45 -10.50 3.97
N LEU A 53 -5.54 -10.61 3.21
CA LEU A 53 -6.48 -9.53 2.96
C LEU A 53 -7.57 -9.59 4.01
N LEU A 54 -7.77 -8.48 4.69
CA LEU A 54 -8.75 -8.30 5.73
C LEU A 54 -9.84 -7.33 5.25
N LYS A 55 -11.09 -7.72 5.44
CA LYS A 55 -12.24 -6.79 5.33
C LYS A 55 -12.54 -6.25 6.71
N LEU A 56 -12.60 -4.94 6.82
CA LEU A 56 -12.75 -4.22 8.07
C LEU A 56 -14.13 -3.55 8.14
N ALA A 57 -14.69 -3.52 9.34
CA ALA A 57 -15.85 -2.71 9.67
C ALA A 57 -15.59 -1.93 10.96
N GLU A 58 -16.01 -0.68 11.00
CA GLU A 58 -15.87 0.15 12.21
C GLU A 58 -16.64 -0.50 13.37
N SER A 59 -15.99 -0.67 14.51
CA SER A 59 -16.66 -1.24 15.68
C SER A 59 -17.42 -0.16 16.42
N THR A 60 -18.75 -0.18 16.35
CA THR A 60 -19.61 0.68 17.19
C THR A 60 -19.79 0.13 18.61
N ASP A 61 -19.55 -1.17 18.79
CA ASP A 61 -19.73 -1.90 20.05
C ASP A 61 -18.41 -2.58 20.49
N GLU A 62 -18.46 -3.35 21.58
CA GLU A 62 -17.33 -4.17 22.03
C GLU A 62 -16.91 -5.15 20.92
N PRO A 63 -15.61 -5.22 20.57
CA PRO A 63 -15.15 -6.00 19.42
C PRO A 63 -15.50 -7.48 19.59
N VAL A 64 -16.25 -8.02 18.62
CA VAL A 64 -16.61 -9.43 18.59
C VAL A 64 -15.62 -10.16 17.68
N GLY A 65 -14.59 -10.74 18.29
CA GLY A 65 -13.57 -11.52 17.58
C GLY A 65 -12.25 -10.77 17.42
N GLU A 66 -11.64 -10.89 16.25
CA GLU A 66 -10.39 -10.22 15.93
C GLU A 66 -10.63 -8.75 15.56
N SER A 67 -9.89 -7.84 16.19
CA SER A 67 -9.99 -6.40 15.94
C SER A 67 -8.61 -5.78 15.76
N ILE A 68 -8.55 -4.72 14.95
CA ILE A 68 -7.36 -3.91 14.71
C ILE A 68 -7.61 -2.50 15.24
N ASP A 69 -6.69 -2.00 16.05
CA ASP A 69 -6.70 -0.60 16.46
C ASP A 69 -5.97 0.24 15.40
N ILE A 70 -6.66 1.24 14.85
CA ILE A 70 -6.11 2.20 13.89
C ILE A 70 -6.37 3.59 14.47
N ASP A 71 -5.31 4.30 14.84
CA ASP A 71 -5.36 5.62 15.47
C ASP A 71 -6.28 5.69 16.71
N GLY A 72 -6.28 4.65 17.55
CA GLY A 72 -7.10 4.58 18.76
C GLY A 72 -8.58 4.27 18.50
N ARG A 73 -8.94 3.85 17.27
CA ARG A 73 -10.27 3.34 16.92
C ARG A 73 -10.18 1.87 16.58
N ALA A 74 -11.09 1.08 17.15
CA ALA A 74 -11.17 -0.35 16.89
C ALA A 74 -11.98 -0.66 15.61
N TRP A 75 -11.40 -1.49 14.75
CA TRP A 75 -12.00 -2.02 13.54
C TRP A 75 -12.12 -3.54 13.67
N ASN A 76 -13.33 -4.08 13.49
CA ASN A 76 -13.54 -5.53 13.50
C ASN A 76 -13.08 -6.13 12.17
N VAL A 77 -12.39 -7.26 12.25
CA VAL A 77 -12.06 -8.07 11.08
C VAL A 77 -13.26 -8.96 10.75
N GLU A 78 -14.04 -8.56 9.73
CA GLU A 78 -15.21 -9.33 9.30
C GLU A 78 -14.82 -10.58 8.51
N GLN A 79 -13.73 -10.48 7.75
CA GLN A 79 -13.25 -11.54 6.89
C GLN A 79 -11.73 -11.45 6.74
N ALA A 80 -11.06 -12.60 6.72
CA ALA A 80 -9.64 -12.73 6.42
C ALA A 80 -9.45 -13.79 5.33
N VAL A 81 -8.70 -13.45 4.27
CA VAL A 81 -8.40 -14.36 3.15
C VAL A 81 -6.90 -14.34 2.88
N ASP A 82 -6.29 -15.52 2.79
CA ASP A 82 -4.90 -15.63 2.36
C ASP A 82 -4.78 -15.28 0.87
N VAL A 83 -4.06 -14.20 0.59
CA VAL A 83 -3.85 -13.66 -0.77
C VAL A 83 -2.39 -13.74 -1.18
N THR A 84 -1.57 -14.51 -0.46
CA THR A 84 -0.12 -14.65 -0.72
C THR A 84 0.18 -14.99 -2.17
N GLN A 85 -0.63 -15.87 -2.77
CA GLN A 85 -0.49 -16.33 -4.16
C GLN A 85 -1.55 -15.73 -5.11
N ALA A 86 -2.32 -14.74 -4.65
CA ALA A 86 -3.37 -14.12 -5.44
C ALA A 86 -2.80 -13.43 -6.68
N ARG A 87 -3.52 -13.54 -7.81
CA ARG A 87 -3.06 -12.97 -9.07
C ARG A 87 -2.97 -11.44 -8.97
N GLY A 88 -1.78 -10.91 -9.22
CA GLY A 88 -1.51 -9.47 -9.15
C GLY A 88 -1.02 -8.99 -7.79
N MET A 89 -1.04 -9.83 -6.76
CA MET A 89 -0.55 -9.45 -5.42
C MET A 89 0.93 -9.10 -5.42
N LEU A 90 1.77 -9.82 -6.18
CA LEU A 90 3.18 -9.45 -6.34
C LEU A 90 3.35 -8.01 -6.84
N HIS A 91 2.54 -7.60 -7.83
CA HIS A 91 2.61 -6.24 -8.37
C HIS A 91 2.03 -5.22 -7.39
N ALA A 92 0.94 -5.56 -6.70
CA ALA A 92 0.33 -4.72 -5.68
C ALA A 92 1.30 -4.43 -4.52
N ARG A 93 2.04 -5.44 -4.07
CA ARG A 93 3.07 -5.30 -3.03
C ARG A 93 4.24 -4.45 -3.50
N HIS A 94 4.70 -4.67 -4.73
CA HIS A 94 5.74 -3.84 -5.33
C HIS A 94 5.31 -2.38 -5.42
N SER A 95 4.08 -2.10 -5.85
CA SER A 95 3.59 -0.72 -5.93
C SER A 95 3.55 -0.03 -4.57
N LEU A 96 3.27 -0.74 -3.48
CA LEU A 96 3.28 -0.10 -2.15
C LEU A 96 4.65 0.47 -1.78
N VAL A 97 5.76 -0.10 -2.27
CA VAL A 97 7.11 0.39 -1.95
C VAL A 97 7.69 1.31 -3.03
N GLU A 98 6.93 1.63 -4.07
CA GLU A 98 7.36 2.55 -5.13
C GLU A 98 6.85 3.98 -4.86
N ASP A 99 7.76 4.97 -4.93
CA ASP A 99 7.41 6.38 -4.72
C ASP A 99 6.31 6.87 -5.68
N VAL A 100 6.29 6.38 -6.91
CA VAL A 100 5.32 6.79 -7.95
C VAL A 100 3.87 6.41 -7.63
N THR A 101 3.68 5.48 -6.69
CA THR A 101 2.35 5.06 -6.23
C THR A 101 1.66 6.11 -5.39
N PHE A 102 2.42 7.05 -4.82
CA PHE A 102 1.90 8.01 -3.85
C PHE A 102 1.85 9.42 -4.44
N ARG A 103 0.97 10.23 -3.84
CA ARG A 103 0.82 11.65 -4.13
C ARG A 103 1.48 12.46 -3.01
N TRP A 104 2.80 12.46 -2.98
CA TRP A 104 3.58 13.08 -1.90
C TRP A 104 3.39 14.60 -1.78
N ASP A 105 3.05 15.26 -2.89
CA ASP A 105 2.82 16.70 -2.94
C ASP A 105 1.40 17.10 -2.49
N GLU A 106 0.55 16.13 -2.14
CA GLU A 106 -0.83 16.35 -1.70
C GLU A 106 -1.00 16.01 -0.21
N ALA A 107 -1.68 16.91 0.51
CA ALA A 107 -2.02 16.67 1.90
C ALA A 107 -3.20 15.69 2.02
N VAL A 108 -3.12 14.79 3.00
CA VAL A 108 -4.25 13.96 3.42
C VAL A 108 -5.37 14.86 3.94
N SER A 109 -6.62 14.57 3.56
CA SER A 109 -7.77 15.37 4.00
C SER A 109 -8.09 15.15 5.48
N ASP A 110 -8.69 16.14 6.14
CA ASP A 110 -9.14 16.03 7.54
C ASP A 110 -10.40 15.16 7.72
N ASN A 111 -10.96 14.61 6.64
CA ASN A 111 -12.11 13.72 6.74
C ASN A 111 -11.70 12.43 7.47
N ALA A 112 -12.60 11.92 8.31
CA ALA A 112 -12.37 10.65 8.97
C ALA A 112 -12.23 9.54 7.90
N PRO A 113 -11.15 8.75 7.91
CA PRO A 113 -10.97 7.66 6.96
C PRO A 113 -11.93 6.51 7.26
N ALA A 114 -12.46 5.89 6.20
CA ALA A 114 -13.29 4.70 6.24
C ALA A 114 -12.43 3.49 5.86
N TRP A 115 -11.64 2.99 6.82
CA TRP A 115 -10.76 1.84 6.61
C TRP A 115 -11.57 0.59 6.30
N THR A 116 -11.72 0.28 5.02
CA THR A 116 -12.58 -0.83 4.55
C THR A 116 -11.77 -2.11 4.36
N TYR A 117 -10.48 -1.97 4.02
CA TYR A 117 -9.60 -3.08 3.75
C TYR A 117 -8.28 -2.92 4.48
N ALA A 118 -7.63 -4.04 4.79
CA ALA A 118 -6.25 -4.05 5.22
C ALA A 118 -5.47 -5.23 4.63
N LEU A 119 -4.18 -5.02 4.41
CA LEU A 119 -3.23 -6.10 4.10
C LEU A 119 -2.35 -6.34 5.31
N ARG A 120 -2.35 -7.58 5.79
CA ARG A 120 -1.44 -8.06 6.82
C ARG A 120 -0.29 -8.81 6.17
N PHE A 121 0.93 -8.32 6.42
CA PHE A 121 2.18 -8.90 5.93
C PHE A 121 2.87 -9.63 7.08
N GLU A 122 3.18 -10.91 6.90
CA GLU A 122 3.87 -11.73 7.89
C GLU A 122 5.15 -12.35 7.33
N GLY A 123 6.24 -12.27 8.08
CA GLY A 123 7.52 -12.84 7.68
C GLY A 123 8.59 -12.65 8.75
N ASN A 124 9.46 -13.64 8.90
CA ASN A 124 10.58 -13.59 9.84
C ASN A 124 10.19 -13.27 11.30
N GLY A 125 8.98 -13.68 11.73
CA GLY A 125 8.46 -13.38 13.07
C GLY A 125 7.95 -11.95 13.25
N GLN A 126 7.81 -11.19 12.16
CA GLN A 126 7.31 -9.83 12.15
C GLN A 126 5.98 -9.76 11.42
N THR A 127 5.14 -8.81 11.86
CA THR A 127 3.85 -8.53 11.26
C THR A 127 3.70 -7.03 11.05
N SER A 128 3.23 -6.62 9.89
CA SER A 128 2.83 -5.24 9.60
C SER A 128 1.48 -5.21 8.92
N ILE A 129 0.65 -4.22 9.25
CA ILE A 129 -0.69 -4.08 8.69
C ILE A 129 -0.77 -2.73 7.98
N VAL A 130 -1.18 -2.75 6.72
CA VAL A 130 -1.46 -1.55 5.93
C VAL A 130 -2.96 -1.46 5.73
N ALA A 131 -3.59 -0.42 6.26
CA ALA A 131 -5.00 -0.13 6.08
C ALA A 131 -5.23 0.70 4.82
N PHE A 132 -6.38 0.50 4.18
CA PHE A 132 -6.79 1.14 2.93
C PHE A 132 -8.19 1.73 3.06
N ASP A 133 -8.30 3.03 2.75
CA ASP A 133 -9.55 3.68 2.41
C ASP A 133 -9.52 3.89 0.89
N THR A 134 -10.26 3.04 0.18
CA THR A 134 -10.29 3.06 -1.29
C THR A 134 -11.14 4.20 -1.84
N GLU A 135 -12.05 4.78 -1.05
CA GLU A 135 -12.87 5.91 -1.49
C GLU A 135 -12.05 7.20 -1.51
N GLN A 136 -11.22 7.39 -0.49
CA GLN A 136 -10.32 8.55 -0.36
C GLN A 136 -8.94 8.31 -0.98
N ALA A 137 -8.68 7.10 -1.48
CA ALA A 137 -7.38 6.65 -1.99
C ALA A 137 -6.26 6.88 -0.97
N LEU A 138 -6.51 6.48 0.28
CA LEU A 138 -5.61 6.65 1.40
C LEU A 138 -5.07 5.29 1.86
N VAL A 139 -3.81 5.28 2.27
CA VAL A 139 -3.20 4.15 2.98
C VAL A 139 -2.59 4.61 4.30
N HIS A 140 -2.57 3.72 5.27
CA HIS A 140 -2.01 3.98 6.60
C HIS A 140 -1.29 2.75 7.14
N LEU A 141 -0.12 2.96 7.74
CA LEU A 141 0.61 1.90 8.44
C LEU A 141 0.11 1.83 9.88
N VAL A 142 -0.56 0.74 10.23
CA VAL A 142 -1.11 0.52 11.56
C VAL A 142 0.01 0.52 12.62
N GLY A 143 -0.19 1.28 13.69
CA GLY A 143 0.82 1.48 14.74
C GLY A 143 1.80 2.62 14.45
N SER A 144 1.61 3.36 13.36
CA SER A 144 2.33 4.60 13.05
C SER A 144 1.34 5.78 12.96
N GLU A 145 1.86 7.01 12.93
CA GLU A 145 1.06 8.21 12.65
C GLU A 145 1.05 8.56 11.14
N GLN A 146 1.55 7.66 10.30
CA GLN A 146 1.85 7.95 8.89
C GLN A 146 0.72 7.46 7.98
N SER A 147 0.06 8.41 7.33
CA SER A 147 -0.91 8.19 6.25
C SER A 147 -0.44 8.86 4.96
N ALA A 148 -0.69 8.24 3.82
CA ALA A 148 -0.34 8.80 2.52
C ALA A 148 -1.43 8.53 1.48
N LEU A 149 -1.60 9.49 0.57
CA LEU A 149 -2.47 9.32 -0.57
C LEU A 149 -1.78 8.47 -1.63
N ILE A 150 -2.51 7.50 -2.17
CA ILE A 150 -2.10 6.74 -3.35
C ILE A 150 -2.75 7.31 -4.61
N GLN A 151 -2.16 7.01 -5.76
CA GLN A 151 -2.72 7.41 -7.05
C GLN A 151 -4.09 6.75 -7.28
N PRO A 152 -5.09 7.48 -7.82
CA PRO A 152 -6.46 6.95 -7.96
C PRO A 152 -6.57 5.67 -8.79
N ASP A 153 -5.77 5.54 -9.85
CA ASP A 153 -5.74 4.36 -10.71
C ASP A 153 -5.15 3.13 -10.00
N ILE A 154 -4.13 3.35 -9.16
CA ILE A 154 -3.56 2.32 -8.29
C ILE A 154 -4.57 1.92 -7.21
N SER A 155 -5.24 2.86 -6.57
CA SER A 155 -6.31 2.59 -5.60
C SER A 155 -7.44 1.75 -6.20
N ALA A 156 -7.91 2.11 -7.39
CA ALA A 156 -8.89 1.31 -8.14
C ALA A 156 -8.32 -0.07 -8.57
N GLY A 157 -7.01 -0.19 -8.75
CA GLY A 157 -6.31 -1.46 -8.93
C GLY A 157 -6.42 -2.36 -7.69
N PHE A 158 -6.13 -1.82 -6.51
CA PHE A 158 -6.27 -2.51 -5.23
C PHE A 158 -7.71 -2.95 -4.97
N GLN A 159 -8.68 -2.04 -5.12
CA GLN A 159 -10.10 -2.34 -4.91
C GLN A 159 -10.57 -3.54 -5.76
N ARG A 160 -10.20 -3.57 -7.05
CA ARG A 160 -10.52 -4.70 -7.93
C ARG A 160 -9.90 -6.02 -7.50
N ILE A 161 -8.70 -6.01 -6.92
CA ILE A 161 -8.08 -7.21 -6.36
C ILE A 161 -8.85 -7.62 -5.10
N PHE A 162 -9.13 -6.68 -4.20
CA PHE A 162 -9.78 -6.96 -2.92
C PHE A 162 -11.17 -7.55 -3.10
N ASP A 163 -12.01 -6.90 -3.92
CA ASP A 163 -13.37 -7.36 -4.19
C ASP A 163 -13.38 -8.77 -4.79
N ARG A 164 -12.42 -9.07 -5.67
CA ARG A 164 -12.29 -10.39 -6.31
C ARG A 164 -11.89 -11.47 -5.31
N GLU A 165 -10.87 -11.24 -4.50
CA GLU A 165 -10.36 -12.26 -3.57
C GLU A 165 -11.35 -12.50 -2.41
N LEU A 166 -12.03 -11.46 -1.92
CA LEU A 166 -13.05 -11.61 -0.86
C LEU A 166 -14.27 -12.38 -1.37
N SER A 167 -14.76 -12.07 -2.57
CA SER A 167 -15.88 -12.80 -3.19
C SER A 167 -15.54 -14.29 -3.42
N ALA A 168 -14.30 -14.58 -3.84
CA ALA A 168 -13.83 -15.96 -4.02
C ALA A 168 -13.72 -16.70 -2.68
N GLY A 169 -13.26 -16.01 -1.62
CA GLY A 169 -13.17 -16.56 -0.27
C GLY A 169 -14.54 -16.92 0.33
N GLU A 170 -15.55 -16.07 0.13
CA GLU A 170 -16.92 -16.32 0.59
C GLU A 170 -17.53 -17.58 -0.07
N SER A 171 -17.34 -17.75 -1.37
CA SER A 171 -17.85 -18.92 -2.11
C SER A 171 -17.23 -20.23 -1.61
N SER A 172 -15.92 -20.24 -1.34
CA SER A 172 -15.21 -21.41 -0.82
C SER A 172 -15.66 -21.76 0.61
N ALA A 173 -15.86 -20.76 1.46
CA ALA A 173 -16.35 -20.95 2.83
C ALA A 173 -17.78 -21.50 2.87
N ALA A 174 -18.64 -21.08 1.94
CA ALA A 174 -20.01 -21.57 1.81
C ALA A 174 -20.06 -23.03 1.34
N GLU A 175 -19.23 -23.40 0.36
CA GLU A 175 -19.17 -24.76 -0.18
C GLU A 175 -18.69 -25.78 0.85
N ASN A 176 -17.65 -25.45 1.63
CA ASN A 176 -17.15 -26.31 2.71
C ASN A 176 -18.20 -26.53 3.81
N LYS A 177 -18.97 -25.50 4.19
CA LYS A 177 -20.06 -25.64 5.17
C LYS A 177 -21.17 -26.56 4.68
N LEU A 178 -21.46 -26.56 3.37
CA LEU A 178 -22.47 -27.44 2.78
C LEU A 178 -22.00 -28.90 2.79
N MET A 179 -20.75 -29.16 2.40
CA MET A 179 -20.19 -30.52 2.42
C MET A 179 -20.07 -31.11 3.83
N ASP A 180 -19.75 -30.30 4.84
CA ASP A 180 -19.72 -30.76 6.24
C ASP A 180 -21.12 -31.03 6.81
N ALA A 181 -22.15 -30.34 6.31
CA ALA A 181 -23.54 -30.59 6.70
C ALA A 181 -24.09 -31.89 6.07
N GLU A 182 -23.67 -32.25 4.86
CA GLU A 182 -24.07 -33.49 4.18
C GLU A 182 -23.36 -34.75 4.71
N ARG A 183 -22.27 -34.60 5.49
CA ARG A 183 -21.55 -35.71 6.13
C ARG A 183 -22.06 -36.07 7.53
N ARG A 184 -23.12 -35.42 8.02
CA ARG A 184 -23.75 -35.70 9.32
C ARG A 184 -25.12 -36.34 9.14
#